data_AF-A0A090WHD3-F1
#
_entry.id   AF-A0A090WHD3-F1
#
_cell.length_a   1.000
_cell.length_b   1.000
_cell.length_c   1.000
_cell.angle_alpha   90.00
_cell.angle_beta   90.00
_cell.angle_gamma   90.00
#
_symmetry.space_group_name_H-M   'P 1'
#
loop_
_entity.id
_entity.type
_entity.pdbx_description
1 polymer ?
#
loop_
_entity_poly.entity_id
_entity_poly.type
_entity_poly.pdbx_seq_one_letter_code
_entity_poly.pdbx_strand_id
1 'polypeptide(L)' 'MNKILIKPYQSHLGNVLIGVYDHQLCLLDWQYRKQRVAIDHRVTKYLDASYIFEDHPLHQRVIE' A
#
# COMPACT_ATOMS: atom_id res chain seq x y z
N MET A 1 -8.93 15.38 -2.16
CA MET A 1 -7.60 14.79 -1.94
C MET A 1 -7.80 13.30 -1.74
N ASN A 2 -7.33 12.49 -2.69
CA ASN A 2 -7.61 11.05 -2.65
C ASN A 2 -6.72 10.36 -1.62
N LYS A 3 -7.12 9.17 -1.20
CA LYS A 3 -6.46 8.44 -0.11
C LYS A 3 -6.08 7.05 -0.61
N ILE A 4 -4.85 6.65 -0.33
CA ILE A 4 -4.42 5.27 -0.48
C ILE A 4 -4.27 4.68 0.92
N LEU A 5 -5.16 3.74 1.26
CA LEU A 5 -5.19 3.07 2.55
C LEU A 5 -4.09 2.02 2.58
N ILE A 6 -3.08 2.24 3.42
CA ILE A 6 -1.92 1.35 3.53
C ILE A 6 -1.91 0.60 4.85
N LYS A 7 -1.55 -0.68 4.75
CA LYS A 7 -1.39 -1.58 5.90
C LYS A 7 -0.12 -2.41 5.76
N PRO A 8 0.77 -2.40 6.75
CA PRO A 8 1.88 -3.36 6.80
C PRO A 8 1.34 -4.74 7.18
N TYR A 9 1.87 -5.77 6.53
CA TYR A 9 1.56 -7.16 6.81
C TYR A 9 2.85 -7.97 6.87
N GLN A 10 3.02 -8.74 7.95
CA GLN A 10 4.14 -9.65 8.11
C GLN A 10 3.77 -11.00 7.49
N SER A 11 4.25 -11.23 6.27
CA SER A 11 4.14 -12.53 5.62
C SER A 11 5.21 -13.49 6.16
N HIS A 12 5.04 -14.79 5.89
CA HIS A 12 6.05 -15.82 6.18
C HIS A 12 7.42 -15.54 5.54
N LEU A 13 7.44 -14.74 4.46
CA LEU A 13 8.63 -14.41 3.69
C LEU A 13 9.18 -13.00 4.00
N GLY A 14 8.49 -12.22 4.84
CA GLY A 14 8.90 -10.88 5.25
C GLY A 14 7.78 -9.84 5.29
N ASN A 15 8.14 -8.59 5.60
CA ASN A 15 7.20 -7.48 5.74
C ASN A 15 6.83 -6.85 4.39
N VAL A 16 5.56 -6.97 4.02
CA VAL A 16 4.98 -6.32 2.84
C VAL A 16 4.10 -5.15 3.27
N LEU A 17 3.92 -4.19 2.37
CA LEU A 17 2.92 -3.14 2.51
C LEU A 17 1.84 -3.35 1.46
N ILE A 18 0.61 -3.43 1.92
CA ILE A 18 -0.59 -3.54 1.11
C ILE A 18 -1.20 -2.13 1.02
N GLY A 19 -1.52 -1.66 -0.19
CA GLY A 19 -2.17 -0.38 -0.43
C GLY A 19 -3.44 -0.56 -1.24
N VAL A 20 -4.50 0.12 -0.81
CA VAL A 20 -5.81 0.11 -1.46
C VAL A 20 -6.18 1.53 -1.85
N TYR A 21 -6.57 1.71 -3.10
CA TYR A 21 -7.07 2.96 -3.65
C TYR A 21 -8.39 2.68 -4.35
N ASP A 22 -9.42 3.47 -4.04
CA ASP A 22 -10.74 3.35 -4.67
C ASP A 22 -11.27 1.89 -4.71
N HIS A 23 -11.25 1.23 -3.55
CA HIS A 23 -11.68 -0.18 -3.39
C HIS A 23 -10.95 -1.17 -4.31
N GLN A 24 -9.73 -0.87 -4.71
CA GLN A 24 -8.88 -1.75 -5.52
C GLN A 24 -7.47 -1.84 -4.93
N LEU A 25 -6.85 -3.02 -5.07
CA LEU A 25 -5.45 -3.20 -4.68
C LEU A 25 -4.56 -2.41 -5.65
N CYS A 26 -3.82 -1.43 -5.12
CA CYS A 26 -2.93 -0.58 -5.93
C CYS A 26 -1.45 -0.79 -5.59
N LEU A 27 -1.16 -1.41 -4.44
CA LEU A 27 0.21 -1.66 -3.97
C LEU A 27 0.25 -2.97 -3.20
N LEU A 28 1.23 -3.83 -3.54
CA LEU A 28 1.60 -5.00 -2.76
C LEU A 28 3.10 -5.21 -2.96
N ASP A 29 3.92 -4.65 -2.07
CA ASP A 29 5.37 -4.60 -2.26
C ASP A 29 6.10 -4.66 -0.91
N TRP A 30 7.36 -5.08 -0.91
CA TRP A 30 8.16 -5.17 0.31
C TRP A 30 8.32 -3.78 0.95
N GLN A 31 8.11 -3.73 2.27
CA GLN A 31 8.19 -2.47 3.02
C GLN A 31 9.63 -1.91 3.00
N TYR A 32 10.62 -2.78 3.14
CA TYR A 32 12.02 -2.41 3.22
C TYR A 32 12.74 -2.63 1.89
N ARG A 33 12.73 -1.59 1.05
CA ARG A 33 13.52 -1.54 -0.19
C ARG A 33 14.14 -0.17 -0.39
N LYS A 34 15.33 -0.13 -1.02
CA LYS A 34 16.06 1.13 -1.26
C LYS A 34 15.26 2.17 -2.05
N GLN A 35 14.41 1.74 -2.99
CA GLN A 35 13.67 2.62 -3.89
C GLN A 35 12.25 2.97 -3.41
N ARG A 36 11.94 2.75 -2.12
CA ARG A 36 10.58 2.92 -1.59
C ARG A 36 10.03 4.33 -1.79
N VAL A 37 10.82 5.34 -1.44
CA VAL A 37 10.45 6.76 -1.52
C VAL A 37 10.11 7.17 -2.95
N ALA A 38 10.92 6.76 -3.94
CA ALA A 38 10.69 7.13 -5.34
C ALA A 38 9.39 6.54 -5.89
N ILE A 39 9.08 5.29 -5.50
CA ILE A 39 7.86 4.62 -5.95
C ILE A 39 6.65 5.18 -5.25
N ASP A 40 6.74 5.47 -3.96
CA ASP A 40 5.70 6.16 -3.21
C ASP A 40 5.37 7.52 -3.83
N HIS A 41 6.39 8.30 -4.20
CA HIS A 41 6.21 9.57 -4.91
C HIS A 41 5.53 9.39 -6.27
N ARG A 42 5.91 8.35 -7.04
CA ARG A 42 5.30 8.10 -8.35
C ARG A 42 3.83 7.72 -8.23
N VAL A 43 3.49 6.85 -7.28
CA VAL A 43 2.11 6.37 -7.05
C VAL A 43 1.22 7.51 -6.55
N THR A 44 1.67 8.23 -5.51
CA THR A 44 0.92 9.36 -4.93
C THR A 44 0.71 10.48 -5.93
N LYS A 45 1.72 10.80 -6.76
CA LYS A 45 1.61 11.79 -7.83
C LYS A 45 0.67 11.37 -8.96
N TYR A 46 0.72 10.10 -9.38
CA TYR A 46 -0.13 9.60 -10.48
C TYR A 46 -1.61 9.53 -10.08
N LEU A 47 -1.90 9.13 -8.84
CA LEU A 47 -3.26 8.99 -8.32
C LEU A 47 -3.80 10.26 -7.65
N ASP A 48 -3.01 11.33 -7.61
CA ASP A 48 -3.28 12.56 -6.85
C ASP A 48 -3.79 12.25 -5.42
N ALA A 49 -3.03 11.40 -4.72
CA ALA A 49 -3.44 10.77 -3.49
C ALA A 49 -2.33 10.80 -2.44
N SER A 50 -2.73 10.72 -1.17
CA SER A 50 -1.81 10.58 -0.03
C SER A 50 -1.96 9.21 0.60
N TYR A 51 -0.85 8.66 1.09
CA TYR A 51 -0.89 7.43 1.89
C TYR A 51 -1.42 7.70 3.29
N ILE A 52 -2.34 6.85 3.75
CA ILE A 52 -2.92 6.90 5.10
C ILE A 52 -2.86 5.50 5.70
N PHE A 53 -2.37 5.40 6.93
CA PHE A 53 -2.42 4.17 7.71
C PHE A 53 -3.83 3.95 8.25
N GLU A 54 -4.62 3.21 7.50
CA GLU A 54 -6.01 2.90 7.81
C GLU A 54 -6.37 1.54 7.21
N ASP A 55 -7.22 0.79 7.91
CA ASP A 55 -7.62 -0.56 7.51
C ASP A 55 -8.72 -0.54 6.46
N HIS A 56 -8.64 -1.46 5.50
CA HIS A 56 -9.67 -1.70 4.49
C HIS A 56 -9.97 -3.21 4.42
N PRO A 57 -11.23 -3.64 4.19
CA PRO A 57 -11.58 -5.06 4.08
C PRO A 57 -10.75 -5.84 3.06
N LEU A 58 -10.35 -5.19 1.95
CA LEU A 58 -9.47 -5.81 0.94
C LEU A 58 -8.07 -6.15 1.46
N HIS A 59 -7.56 -5.49 2.50
CA HIS A 59 -6.29 -5.89 3.09
C HIS A 59 -6.36 -7.29 3.67
N GLN A 60 -7.47 -7.65 4.33
CA GLN A 60 -7.68 -9.00 4.87
C GLN A 60 -7.84 -10.03 3.77
N ARG A 61 -8.63 -9.70 2.73
CA ARG A 61 -8.85 -10.60 1.58
C ARG A 61 -7.58 -10.94 0.81
N VAL A 62 -6.54 -10.09 0.85
CA VAL A 62 -5.24 -10.36 0.22
C VAL A 62 -4.34 -11.23 1.10
N ILE A 63 -4.60 -11.27 2.41
CA ILE A 63 -3.84 -12.05 3.40
C ILE A 63 -4.36 -13.49 3.50
N GLU A 64 -5.66 -13.69 3.31
CA GLU A 64 -6.33 -15.00 3.22
C GLU A 64 -5.91 -15.81 1.99
#